data_AF-A0AA36JWH0-F1
#
_entry.id   AF-A0AA36JWH0-F1
#
_cell.length_a   1.000
_cell.length_b   1.000
_cell.length_c   1.000
_cell.angle_alpha   90.00
_cell.angle_beta   90.00
_cell.angle_gamma   90.00
#
_symmetry.space_group_name_H-M   'P 1'
#
loop_
_entity.id
_entity.type
_entity.pdbx_description
1 polymer ?
#
loop_
_entity_poly.entity_id
_entity_poly.type
_entity_poly.pdbx_seq_one_letter_code
_entity_poly.pdbx_strand_id
1 'polypeptide(L)'
;MTVDLENLAVDEQAIYLVISEKIEPFMIEDSSNRVVLNLIFSTLEKRIEIPYEFITDFVFSNAEENSTEDNEWLNNNIKLLVEKYKGDSNDTFKKNLNKINRHYNLAQVQKEYILQNIDVRSHELEEHIDLLESKTENVQSKIEDSQNLIDKIDATKSSIYTDFIAILGVFSSFVFVMFGGFSALSEILGSLSQANVSLGKVFLMSSFLMGTVFTIIYSLLLWVSKIIDKPITRQVCKCKTNSCKSLWHAVKRHKFYCIIILTMSLLFLSGLVMIIYFPKI
;
A
#
# COMPACT_ATOMS: atom_id res chain seq x y z
N MET A 1 7.18 -18.02 45.33
CA MET A 1 7.85 -19.32 45.05
C MET A 1 8.52 -19.75 46.35
N THR A 2 8.16 -20.90 46.93
CA THR A 2 8.76 -21.37 48.20
C THR A 2 10.17 -21.87 47.93
N VAL A 3 11.18 -21.13 48.41
CA VAL A 3 12.58 -21.53 48.29
C VAL A 3 12.81 -22.76 49.18
N ASP A 4 13.33 -23.84 48.59
CA ASP A 4 13.63 -25.07 49.31
C ASP A 4 14.93 -24.90 50.11
N LEU A 5 14.78 -24.60 51.41
CA LEU A 5 15.90 -24.28 52.30
C LEU A 5 16.97 -25.39 52.36
N GLU A 6 16.60 -26.66 52.10
CA GLU A 6 17.54 -27.79 52.18
C GLU A 6 18.60 -27.80 51.07
N ASN A 7 18.37 -27.08 49.97
CA ASN A 7 19.30 -27.01 48.82
C ASN A 7 20.22 -25.79 48.85
N LEU A 8 20.02 -24.86 49.80
CA LEU A 8 20.82 -23.64 49.94
C LEU A 8 22.08 -23.90 50.77
N ALA A 9 23.15 -23.14 50.50
CA ALA A 9 24.30 -23.11 51.40
C ALA A 9 23.91 -22.55 52.78
N VAL A 10 24.63 -22.94 53.83
CA VAL A 10 24.26 -22.60 55.23
C VAL A 10 24.19 -21.08 55.47
N ASP A 11 25.05 -20.33 54.80
CA ASP A 11 25.06 -18.87 54.75
C ASP A 11 23.88 -18.28 53.99
N GLU A 12 23.51 -18.86 52.85
CA GLU A 12 22.31 -18.47 52.09
C GLU A 12 21.03 -18.74 52.88
N GLN A 13 20.94 -19.87 53.59
CA GLN A 13 19.81 -20.18 54.47
C GLN A 13 19.67 -19.13 55.58
N ALA A 14 20.76 -18.77 56.25
CA ALA A 14 20.75 -17.75 57.30
C ALA A 14 20.34 -16.38 56.75
N ILE A 15 20.79 -16.02 55.54
CA ILE A 15 20.43 -14.76 54.89
C ILE A 15 18.98 -14.76 54.44
N TYR A 16 18.51 -15.85 53.82
CA TYR A 16 17.12 -16.05 53.43
C TYR A 16 16.18 -15.82 54.61
N LEU A 17 16.48 -16.41 55.78
CA LEU A 17 15.66 -16.24 56.99
C LEU A 17 15.65 -14.79 57.51
N VAL A 18 16.72 -14.03 57.28
CA VAL A 18 16.79 -12.61 57.64
C VAL A 18 15.96 -11.73 56.71
N ILE A 19 15.94 -12.04 55.40
CA ILE A 19 15.31 -11.19 54.38
C ILE A 19 13.87 -11.60 54.02
N SER A 20 13.50 -12.88 54.18
CA SER A 20 12.20 -13.41 53.73
C SER A 20 11.15 -13.51 54.84
N GLU A 21 11.56 -13.73 56.09
CA GLU A 21 10.61 -14.00 57.17
C GLU A 21 10.35 -12.80 58.05
N LYS A 22 9.09 -12.72 58.51
CA LYS A 22 8.68 -11.73 59.47
C LYS A 22 9.07 -12.07 60.90
N ILE A 23 10.25 -11.61 61.35
CA ILE A 23 10.71 -11.77 62.73
C ILE A 23 9.97 -10.79 63.65
N GLU A 24 8.93 -11.28 64.31
CA GLU A 24 8.24 -10.55 65.37
C GLU A 24 8.89 -10.77 66.76
N PRO A 25 8.73 -9.83 67.71
CA PRO A 25 9.32 -9.96 69.05
C PRO A 25 8.95 -11.25 69.80
N PHE A 26 7.73 -11.76 69.60
CA PHE A 26 7.25 -13.00 70.24
C PHE A 26 7.92 -14.25 69.65
N MET A 27 8.31 -14.22 68.37
CA MET A 27 8.98 -15.33 67.68
C MET A 27 10.35 -15.62 68.29
N ILE A 28 10.95 -14.65 68.99
CA ILE A 28 12.27 -14.79 69.62
C ILE A 28 12.18 -15.49 70.98
N GLU A 29 11.00 -15.53 71.60
CA GLU A 29 10.78 -16.13 72.92
C GLU A 29 10.24 -17.57 72.83
N ASP A 30 9.73 -17.99 71.67
CA ASP A 30 9.27 -19.35 71.42
C ASP A 30 10.43 -20.35 71.34
N SER A 31 10.31 -21.46 72.08
CA SER A 31 11.27 -22.57 72.05
C SER A 31 11.46 -23.19 70.67
N SER A 32 10.46 -23.10 69.80
CA SER A 32 10.44 -23.67 68.45
C SER A 32 11.39 -22.93 67.48
N ASN A 33 11.56 -21.61 67.69
CA ASN A 33 12.37 -20.74 66.82
C ASN A 33 13.83 -20.61 67.27
N ARG A 34 14.20 -21.27 68.38
CA ARG A 34 15.59 -21.29 68.87
C ARG A 34 16.56 -21.89 67.86
N VAL A 35 16.12 -22.88 67.07
CA VAL A 35 16.96 -23.52 66.03
C VAL A 35 17.30 -22.52 64.92
N VAL A 36 16.30 -21.76 64.45
CA VAL A 36 16.43 -20.72 63.43
C VAL A 36 17.34 -19.58 63.91
N LEU A 37 17.12 -19.07 65.12
CA LEU A 37 17.96 -18.01 65.69
C LEU A 37 19.40 -18.47 65.93
N ASN A 38 19.60 -19.71 66.38
CA ASN A 38 20.95 -20.26 66.55
C ASN A 38 21.67 -20.41 65.21
N LEU A 39 20.97 -20.79 64.13
CA LEU A 39 21.54 -20.84 62.79
C LEU A 39 22.00 -19.45 62.33
N ILE A 40 21.13 -18.44 62.46
CA ILE A 40 21.44 -17.04 62.10
C ILE A 40 22.65 -16.54 62.91
N PHE A 41 22.62 -16.69 64.24
CA PHE A 41 23.68 -16.21 65.12
C PHE A 41 25.01 -16.93 64.88
N SER A 42 25.02 -18.26 64.82
CA SER A 42 26.25 -19.04 64.63
C SER A 42 26.89 -18.87 63.25
N THR A 43 26.10 -18.49 62.24
CA THR A 43 26.57 -18.27 60.87
C THR A 43 27.07 -16.84 60.70
N LEU A 44 26.27 -15.85 61.12
CA LEU A 44 26.59 -14.43 60.93
C LEU A 44 27.62 -13.90 61.94
N GLU A 45 27.90 -14.59 63.05
CA GLU A 45 29.01 -14.25 63.95
C GLU A 45 30.38 -14.47 63.29
N LYS A 46 30.46 -15.40 62.32
CA LYS A 46 31.69 -15.74 61.62
C LYS A 46 32.02 -14.70 60.54
N ARG A 47 33.29 -14.66 60.12
CA ARG A 47 33.67 -13.93 58.90
C ARG A 47 33.22 -14.73 57.69
N ILE A 48 32.06 -14.37 57.16
CA ILE A 48 31.51 -14.93 55.93
C ILE A 48 31.63 -13.93 54.78
N GLU A 49 31.75 -14.46 53.57
CA GLU A 49 31.47 -13.70 52.35
C GLU A 49 29.96 -13.71 52.15
N ILE A 50 29.37 -12.53 51.92
CA ILE A 50 27.92 -12.43 51.78
C ILE A 50 27.59 -12.75 50.31
N PRO A 51 26.76 -13.77 50.01
CA PRO A 51 26.35 -14.12 48.66
C PRO A 51 25.44 -13.03 48.06
N TYR A 52 26.04 -12.09 47.33
CA TYR A 52 25.29 -10.97 46.72
C TYR A 52 24.36 -11.44 45.61
N GLU A 53 24.79 -12.43 44.83
CA GLU A 53 24.00 -13.03 43.75
C GLU A 53 22.67 -13.57 44.30
N PHE A 54 22.72 -14.32 45.40
CA PHE A 54 21.52 -14.81 46.08
C PHE A 54 20.55 -13.70 46.50
N ILE A 55 21.08 -12.61 47.09
CA ILE A 55 20.26 -11.46 47.53
C ILE A 55 19.62 -10.76 46.32
N THR A 56 20.39 -10.57 45.25
CA THR A 56 19.89 -9.96 44.02
C THR A 56 18.82 -10.84 43.38
N ASP A 57 19.04 -12.14 43.24
CA ASP A 57 18.07 -13.07 42.66
C ASP A 57 16.77 -13.12 43.47
N PHE A 58 16.86 -13.10 44.80
CA PHE A 58 15.71 -13.00 45.69
C PHE A 58 14.88 -11.73 45.42
N VAL A 59 15.54 -10.57 45.37
CA VAL A 59 14.87 -9.28 45.13
C VAL A 59 14.21 -9.23 43.75
N PHE A 60 14.86 -9.76 42.72
CA PHE A 60 14.31 -9.77 41.35
C PHE A 60 13.19 -10.79 41.17
N SER A 61 13.22 -11.91 41.91
CA SER A 61 12.19 -12.96 41.84
C SER A 61 10.89 -12.58 42.57
N ASN A 62 10.95 -11.72 43.58
CA ASN A 62 9.79 -11.21 44.31
C ASN A 62 9.19 -9.99 43.61
N ALA A 63 8.60 -10.19 42.43
CA ALA A 63 8.16 -9.13 41.52
C ALA A 63 7.01 -8.23 42.03
N GLU A 64 6.31 -8.61 43.10
CA GLU A 64 5.06 -7.94 43.56
C GLU A 64 5.21 -7.09 44.84
N GLU A 65 6.38 -7.03 45.46
CA GLU A 65 6.55 -6.42 46.80
C GLU A 65 6.95 -4.93 46.75
N ASN A 66 6.37 -4.13 47.65
CA ASN A 66 6.66 -2.69 47.77
C ASN A 66 8.04 -2.49 48.42
N SER A 67 8.98 -1.91 47.67
CA SER A 67 10.36 -1.68 48.11
C SER A 67 10.49 -0.92 49.44
N THR A 68 9.53 -0.05 49.76
CA THR A 68 9.50 0.69 51.04
C THR A 68 9.11 -0.18 52.23
N GLU A 69 8.13 -1.08 52.06
CA GLU A 69 7.61 -1.96 53.10
C GLU A 69 8.64 -3.06 53.44
N ASP A 70 9.30 -3.63 52.43
CA ASP A 70 10.33 -4.66 52.61
C ASP A 70 11.60 -4.11 53.27
N ASN A 71 11.95 -2.86 52.98
CA ASN A 71 13.09 -2.22 53.62
C ASN A 71 12.79 -1.92 55.09
N GLU A 72 11.57 -1.51 55.43
CA GLU A 72 11.14 -1.35 56.82
C GLU A 72 11.15 -2.70 57.55
N TRP A 73 10.68 -3.76 56.86
CA TRP A 73 10.69 -5.14 57.32
C TRP A 73 12.10 -5.61 57.73
N LEU A 74 13.04 -5.55 56.79
CA LEU A 74 14.43 -5.98 56.99
C LEU A 74 15.13 -5.15 58.07
N ASN A 75 14.91 -3.84 58.10
CA ASN A 75 15.50 -2.97 59.12
C ASN A 75 14.99 -3.32 60.53
N ASN A 76 13.72 -3.68 60.67
CA ASN A 76 13.14 -4.16 61.93
C ASN A 76 13.72 -5.52 62.34
N ASN A 77 13.83 -6.46 61.41
CA ASN A 77 14.49 -7.76 61.64
C ASN A 77 15.92 -7.58 62.17
N ILE A 78 16.72 -6.75 61.49
CA ILE A 78 18.11 -6.46 61.88
C ILE A 78 18.17 -5.84 63.28
N LYS A 79 17.28 -4.90 63.60
CA LYS A 79 17.23 -4.26 64.92
C LYS A 79 16.97 -5.29 66.03
N LEU A 80 15.98 -6.15 65.86
CA LEU A 80 15.62 -7.19 66.84
C LEU A 80 16.74 -8.23 67.02
N LEU A 81 17.36 -8.66 65.92
CA LEU A 81 18.48 -9.60 65.96
C LEU A 81 19.69 -9.02 66.70
N VAL A 82 20.00 -7.73 66.49
CA VAL A 82 21.11 -7.04 67.19
C VAL A 82 20.80 -6.85 68.68
N GLU A 83 19.57 -6.51 69.06
CA GLU A 83 19.18 -6.33 70.47
C GLU A 83 19.27 -7.62 71.29
N LYS A 84 19.01 -8.77 70.66
CA LYS A 84 18.94 -10.08 71.34
C LYS A 84 20.27 -10.83 71.31
N TYR A 85 21.20 -10.44 70.43
CA TYR A 85 22.51 -11.05 70.32
C TYR A 85 23.41 -10.71 71.53
N LYS A 86 23.93 -11.73 72.21
CA LYS A 86 24.79 -11.59 73.42
C LYS A 86 26.22 -12.15 73.24
N GLY A 87 26.65 -12.40 72.00
CA GLY A 87 27.97 -13.02 71.72
C GLY A 87 29.15 -12.05 71.83
N ASP A 88 30.35 -12.59 72.06
CA ASP A 88 31.61 -11.83 72.19
C ASP A 88 32.00 -11.09 70.90
N SER A 89 31.61 -11.62 69.72
CA SER A 89 31.94 -11.02 68.41
C SER A 89 30.81 -10.17 67.82
N ASN A 90 30.12 -9.38 68.66
CA ASN A 90 28.99 -8.52 68.28
C ASN A 90 29.30 -7.56 67.11
N ASP A 91 30.54 -7.08 66.99
CA ASP A 91 30.96 -6.22 65.89
C ASP A 91 30.93 -6.94 64.52
N THR A 92 31.32 -8.21 64.46
CA THR A 92 31.30 -9.00 63.21
C THR A 92 29.87 -9.29 62.77
N PHE A 93 29.01 -9.71 63.71
CA PHE A 93 27.60 -9.97 63.47
C PHE A 93 26.88 -8.73 62.91
N LYS A 94 27.05 -7.58 63.58
CA LYS A 94 26.47 -6.31 63.13
C LYS A 94 27.00 -5.87 61.76
N LYS A 95 28.29 -6.09 61.48
CA LYS A 95 28.88 -5.81 60.16
C LYS A 95 28.26 -6.66 59.06
N ASN A 96 28.04 -7.94 59.30
CA ASN A 96 27.43 -8.84 58.31
C ASN A 96 25.97 -8.47 58.04
N LEU A 97 25.17 -8.20 59.08
CA LEU A 97 23.79 -7.70 58.91
C LEU A 97 23.73 -6.38 58.13
N ASN A 98 24.62 -5.43 58.43
CA ASN A 98 24.70 -4.17 57.69
C ASN A 98 25.08 -4.38 56.21
N LYS A 99 25.96 -5.36 55.92
CA LYS A 99 26.27 -5.73 54.53
C LYS A 99 25.04 -6.29 53.82
N ILE A 100 24.34 -7.24 54.44
CA ILE A 100 23.10 -7.82 53.88
C ILE A 100 22.09 -6.72 53.56
N ASN A 101 21.84 -5.82 54.52
CA ASN A 101 20.93 -4.68 54.33
C ASN A 101 21.37 -3.79 53.16
N ARG A 102 22.65 -3.43 53.10
CA ARG A 102 23.16 -2.56 52.04
C ARG A 102 23.00 -3.19 50.65
N HIS A 103 23.23 -4.49 50.53
CA HIS A 103 23.11 -5.21 49.26
C HIS A 103 21.66 -5.45 48.87
N TYR A 104 20.79 -5.73 49.84
CA TYR A 104 19.35 -5.79 49.62
C TYR A 104 18.80 -4.46 49.09
N ASN A 105 19.11 -3.36 49.78
CA ASN A 105 18.70 -2.01 49.36
C ASN A 105 19.24 -1.65 47.97
N LEU A 106 20.49 -2.01 47.68
CA LEU A 106 21.09 -1.76 46.37
C LEU A 106 20.37 -2.54 45.27
N ALA A 107 20.08 -3.82 45.49
CA ALA A 107 19.36 -4.65 44.54
C ALA A 107 17.94 -4.12 44.29
N GLN A 108 17.26 -3.62 45.33
CA GLN A 108 15.93 -2.98 45.21
C GLN A 108 15.99 -1.72 44.33
N VAL A 109 16.94 -0.81 44.59
CA VAL A 109 17.14 0.40 43.76
C VAL A 109 17.48 0.03 42.31
N GLN A 110 18.31 -0.99 42.10
CA GLN A 110 18.67 -1.47 40.76
C GLN A 110 17.45 -2.02 40.01
N LYS A 111 16.62 -2.83 40.68
CA LYS A 111 15.37 -3.36 40.13
C LYS A 111 14.43 -2.23 39.72
N GLU A 112 14.21 -1.25 40.59
CA GLU A 112 13.35 -0.09 40.31
C GLU A 112 13.84 0.71 39.10
N TYR A 113 15.15 1.02 39.04
CA TYR A 113 15.74 1.72 37.90
C TYR A 113 15.59 0.93 36.58
N ILE A 114 15.78 -0.39 36.61
CA ILE A 114 15.62 -1.25 35.44
C ILE A 114 14.16 -1.27 34.99
N LEU A 115 13.20 -1.46 35.91
CA LEU A 115 11.77 -1.47 35.59
C LEU A 115 11.30 -0.14 35.00
N GLN A 116 11.73 0.98 35.57
CA GLN A 116 11.41 2.31 35.05
C GLN A 116 11.94 2.50 33.63
N ASN A 117 13.18 2.09 33.35
CA ASN A 117 13.76 2.20 32.01
C ASN A 117 13.09 1.26 31.01
N ILE A 118 12.64 0.08 31.45
CA ILE A 118 11.87 -0.84 30.62
C ILE A 118 10.54 -0.19 30.25
N ASP A 119 9.82 0.40 31.20
CA ASP A 119 8.52 1.04 30.99
C ASP A 119 8.59 2.22 29.99
N VAL A 120 9.59 3.09 30.18
CA VAL A 120 9.85 4.20 29.24
C VAL A 120 10.16 3.66 27.83
N ARG A 121 11.01 2.62 27.74
CA ARG A 121 11.39 2.05 26.45
C ARG A 121 10.24 1.29 25.80
N SER A 122 9.37 0.63 26.56
CA SER A 122 8.18 -0.01 26.00
C SER A 122 7.22 1.01 25.42
N HIS A 123 7.02 2.14 26.10
CA HIS A 123 6.17 3.22 25.58
C HIS A 123 6.76 3.83 24.30
N GLU A 124 8.08 4.10 24.26
CA GLU A 124 8.76 4.57 23.04
C GLU A 124 8.63 3.55 21.89
N LEU A 125 8.70 2.25 22.20
CA LEU A 125 8.56 1.19 21.21
C LEU A 125 7.13 1.09 20.67
N GLU A 126 6.12 1.23 21.52
CA GLU A 126 4.71 1.29 21.12
C GLU A 126 4.44 2.49 20.20
N GLU A 127 4.94 3.68 20.53
CA GLU A 127 4.82 4.87 19.67
C GLU A 127 5.49 4.65 18.29
N HIS A 128 6.66 3.99 18.28
CA HIS A 128 7.33 3.64 17.03
C HIS A 128 6.56 2.60 16.20
N ILE A 129 5.89 1.64 16.85
CA ILE A 129 5.04 0.66 16.17
C ILE A 129 3.84 1.35 15.51
N ASP A 130 3.14 2.23 16.23
CA ASP A 130 2.00 2.99 15.70
C ASP A 130 2.41 3.88 14.50
N LEU A 131 3.58 4.51 14.59
CA LEU A 131 4.13 5.30 13.49
C LEU A 131 4.49 4.42 12.27
N LEU A 132 4.99 3.21 12.49
CA LEU A 132 5.30 2.27 11.42
C LEU A 132 4.02 1.71 10.77
N GLU A 133 2.99 1.42 11.55
CA GLU A 133 1.69 0.94 11.06
C GLU A 133 1.05 2.01 10.16
N SER A 134 0.95 3.26 10.64
CA SER A 134 0.40 4.38 9.85
C SER A 134 1.20 4.67 8.57
N LYS A 135 2.54 4.55 8.62
CA LYS A 135 3.38 4.65 7.40
C LYS A 135 3.12 3.51 6.44
N THR A 136 2.92 2.29 6.95
CA THR A 136 2.64 1.10 6.13
C THR A 136 1.30 1.23 5.42
N GLU A 137 0.25 1.69 6.12
CA GLU A 137 -1.06 1.97 5.52
C GLU A 137 -0.98 3.03 4.40
N ASN A 138 -0.20 4.09 4.61
CA ASN A 138 0.01 5.13 3.60
C ASN A 138 0.80 4.61 2.38
N VAL A 139 1.77 3.73 2.60
CA VAL A 139 2.48 3.07 1.50
C VAL A 139 1.53 2.16 0.72
N GLN A 140 0.68 1.39 1.41
CA GLN A 140 -0.30 0.51 0.79
C GLN A 140 -1.29 1.30 -0.09
N SER A 141 -1.83 2.43 0.41
CA SER A 141 -2.75 3.25 -0.38
C SER A 141 -2.07 3.85 -1.63
N LYS A 142 -0.81 4.29 -1.52
CA LYS A 142 -0.03 4.78 -2.66
C LYS A 142 0.26 3.69 -3.70
N ILE A 143 0.44 2.45 -3.26
CA ILE A 143 0.61 1.30 -4.16
C ILE A 143 -0.69 1.05 -4.93
N GLU A 144 -1.84 1.07 -4.25
CA GLU A 144 -3.15 0.91 -4.90
C GLU A 144 -3.45 2.03 -5.90
N ASP A 145 -3.15 3.28 -5.54
CA ASP A 145 -3.27 4.41 -6.46
C ASP A 145 -2.35 4.26 -7.68
N SER A 146 -1.12 3.80 -7.47
CA SER A 146 -0.17 3.54 -8.56
C SER A 146 -0.64 2.42 -9.48
N GLN A 147 -1.20 1.35 -8.93
CA GLN A 147 -1.77 0.25 -9.72
C GLN A 147 -2.95 0.72 -10.57
N ASN A 148 -3.85 1.52 -9.98
CA ASN A 148 -4.97 2.13 -10.70
C ASN A 148 -4.51 3.05 -11.84
N LEU A 149 -3.41 3.78 -11.64
CA LEU A 149 -2.81 4.61 -12.69
C LEU A 149 -2.20 3.76 -13.82
N ILE A 150 -1.51 2.66 -13.48
CA ILE A 150 -0.95 1.72 -14.45
C ILE A 150 -2.07 1.11 -15.30
N ASP A 151 -3.16 0.65 -14.68
CA ASP A 151 -4.28 0.05 -15.40
C ASP A 151 -4.94 1.06 -16.36
N LYS A 152 -5.06 2.33 -15.95
CA LYS A 152 -5.53 3.43 -16.82
C LYS A 152 -4.56 3.70 -17.97
N ILE A 153 -3.26 3.68 -17.71
CA ILE A 153 -2.22 3.86 -18.74
C ILE A 153 -2.29 2.72 -19.75
N ASP A 154 -2.42 1.47 -19.32
CA ASP A 154 -2.51 0.31 -20.21
C ASP A 154 -3.78 0.32 -21.05
N ALA A 155 -4.92 0.68 -20.46
CA ALA A 155 -6.17 0.88 -21.20
C ALA A 155 -6.03 2.00 -22.25
N THR A 156 -5.41 3.12 -21.88
CA THR A 156 -5.18 4.25 -22.79
C THR A 156 -4.21 3.86 -23.90
N LYS A 157 -3.12 3.15 -23.57
CA LYS A 157 -2.14 2.64 -24.53
C LYS A 157 -2.79 1.72 -25.55
N SER A 158 -3.61 0.76 -25.11
CA SER A 158 -4.37 -0.14 -25.98
C SER A 158 -5.30 0.62 -26.93
N SER A 159 -6.02 1.62 -26.40
CA SER A 159 -6.88 2.50 -27.18
C SER A 159 -6.08 3.29 -28.23
N ILE A 160 -4.94 3.87 -27.85
CA ILE A 160 -4.05 4.62 -28.74
C ILE A 160 -3.50 3.74 -29.87
N TYR A 161 -3.05 2.51 -29.59
CA TYR A 161 -2.58 1.60 -30.63
C TYR A 161 -3.69 1.25 -31.63
N THR A 162 -4.91 1.04 -31.14
CA THR A 162 -6.08 0.80 -31.99
C THR A 162 -6.36 2.01 -32.88
N ASP A 163 -6.35 3.22 -32.31
CA ASP A 163 -6.53 4.47 -33.06
C ASP A 163 -5.40 4.66 -34.11
N PHE A 164 -4.14 4.33 -33.79
CA PHE A 164 -3.02 4.39 -34.75
C PHE A 164 -3.17 3.41 -35.91
N ILE A 165 -3.50 2.14 -35.63
CA ILE A 165 -3.75 1.14 -36.67
C ILE A 165 -4.87 1.62 -37.59
N ALA A 166 -5.92 2.21 -37.02
CA ALA A 166 -7.02 2.75 -37.80
C ALA A 166 -6.59 3.92 -38.69
N ILE A 167 -5.86 4.91 -38.14
CA ILE A 167 -5.33 6.05 -38.92
C ILE A 167 -4.43 5.56 -40.06
N LEU A 168 -3.55 4.59 -39.80
CA LEU A 168 -2.69 3.99 -40.82
C LEU A 168 -3.50 3.30 -41.91
N GLY A 169 -4.55 2.55 -41.55
CA GLY A 169 -5.45 1.91 -42.51
C GLY A 169 -6.18 2.91 -43.41
N VAL A 170 -6.68 4.02 -42.84
CA VAL A 170 -7.28 5.15 -43.58
C VAL A 170 -6.29 5.73 -44.56
N PHE A 171 -5.12 6.10 -44.04
CA PHE A 171 -4.11 6.81 -44.79
C PHE A 171 -3.60 5.96 -45.95
N SER A 172 -3.35 4.68 -45.71
CA SER A 172 -2.96 3.72 -46.75
C SER A 172 -4.04 3.60 -47.84
N SER A 173 -5.31 3.42 -47.46
CA SER A 173 -6.42 3.34 -48.42
C SER A 173 -6.58 4.64 -49.24
N PHE A 174 -6.45 5.80 -48.58
CA PHE A 174 -6.50 7.10 -49.23
C PHE A 174 -5.35 7.27 -50.24
N VAL A 175 -4.12 6.93 -49.86
CA VAL A 175 -2.94 7.01 -50.74
C VAL A 175 -3.10 6.09 -51.95
N PHE A 176 -3.58 4.85 -51.76
CA PHE A 176 -3.82 3.92 -52.86
C PHE A 176 -4.90 4.42 -53.83
N VAL A 177 -6.01 4.96 -53.32
CA VAL A 177 -7.07 5.51 -54.17
C VAL A 177 -6.62 6.80 -54.86
N MET A 178 -5.85 7.66 -54.19
CA MET A 178 -5.32 8.88 -54.81
C MET A 178 -4.34 8.53 -55.93
N PHE A 179 -3.32 7.71 -55.69
CA PHE A 179 -2.36 7.37 -56.74
C PHE A 179 -2.97 6.53 -57.87
N GLY A 180 -3.85 5.57 -57.55
CA GLY A 180 -4.56 4.78 -58.56
C GLY A 180 -5.57 5.61 -59.34
N GLY A 181 -6.35 6.44 -58.65
CA GLY A 181 -7.38 7.29 -59.24
C GLY A 181 -6.81 8.41 -60.11
N PHE A 182 -5.72 9.07 -59.66
CA PHE A 182 -5.05 10.08 -60.46
C PHE A 182 -4.38 9.49 -61.70
N SER A 183 -3.77 8.31 -61.60
CA SER A 183 -3.15 7.65 -62.76
C SER A 183 -4.19 7.31 -63.83
N ALA A 184 -5.32 6.71 -63.42
CA ALA A 184 -6.42 6.40 -64.33
C ALA A 184 -7.05 7.67 -64.93
N LEU A 185 -7.24 8.72 -64.12
CA LEU A 185 -7.74 10.01 -64.60
C LEU A 185 -6.80 10.64 -65.64
N SER A 186 -5.48 10.61 -65.39
CA SER A 186 -4.48 11.18 -66.29
C SER A 186 -4.44 10.46 -67.64
N GLU A 187 -4.58 9.15 -67.66
CA GLU A 187 -4.61 8.34 -68.89
C GLU A 187 -5.86 8.61 -69.72
N ILE A 188 -7.02 8.72 -69.06
CA ILE A 188 -8.29 9.09 -69.70
C ILE A 188 -8.21 10.50 -70.30
N LEU A 189 -7.64 11.46 -69.56
CA LEU A 189 -7.49 12.84 -70.04
C LEU A 189 -6.52 12.93 -71.23
N GLY A 190 -5.42 12.17 -71.20
CA GLY A 190 -4.50 12.04 -72.33
C GLY A 190 -5.17 11.46 -73.58
N SER A 191 -6.02 10.44 -73.41
CA SER A 191 -6.78 9.83 -74.50
C SER A 191 -7.83 10.76 -75.09
N LEU A 192 -8.50 11.56 -74.25
CA LEU A 192 -9.48 12.56 -74.67
C LEU A 192 -8.84 13.74 -75.43
N SER A 193 -7.61 14.12 -75.10
CA SER A 193 -6.89 15.20 -75.80
C SER A 193 -6.50 14.84 -77.23
N GLN A 194 -6.41 13.55 -77.57
CA GLN A 194 -5.97 13.08 -78.89
C GLN A 194 -7.14 12.78 -79.84
N ALA A 195 -8.34 12.59 -79.31
CA ALA A 195 -9.53 12.30 -80.09
C ALA A 195 -10.39 13.58 -80.25
N ASN A 196 -10.86 13.87 -81.47
CA ASN A 196 -11.88 14.90 -81.73
C ASN A 196 -13.23 14.46 -81.15
N VAL A 197 -13.35 14.48 -79.83
CA VAL A 197 -14.55 14.07 -79.09
C VAL A 197 -15.39 15.31 -78.81
N SER A 198 -16.70 15.24 -79.08
CA SER A 198 -17.63 16.33 -78.77
C SER A 198 -17.59 16.67 -77.28
N LEU A 199 -17.55 17.96 -76.95
CA LEU A 199 -17.42 18.47 -75.57
C LEU A 199 -18.45 17.84 -74.62
N GLY A 200 -19.68 17.59 -75.11
CA GLY A 200 -20.72 16.94 -74.34
C GLY A 200 -20.37 15.53 -73.85
N LYS A 201 -19.68 14.71 -74.67
CA LYS A 201 -19.24 13.36 -74.27
C LYS A 201 -18.13 13.43 -73.22
N VAL A 202 -17.26 14.44 -73.29
CA VAL A 202 -16.21 14.68 -72.29
C VAL A 202 -16.82 15.04 -70.94
N PHE A 203 -17.81 15.94 -70.91
CA PHE A 203 -18.52 16.31 -69.68
C PHE A 203 -19.25 15.11 -69.05
N LEU A 204 -19.87 14.23 -69.85
CA LEU A 204 -20.51 13.02 -69.33
C LEU A 204 -19.51 12.05 -68.66
N MET A 205 -18.40 11.74 -69.34
CA MET A 205 -17.40 10.82 -68.81
C MET A 205 -16.71 11.38 -67.56
N SER A 206 -16.42 12.68 -67.55
CA SER A 206 -15.80 13.37 -66.41
C SER A 206 -16.73 13.39 -65.19
N SER A 207 -18.02 13.70 -65.37
CA SER A 207 -19.02 13.70 -64.29
C SER A 207 -19.18 12.31 -63.67
N PHE A 208 -19.25 11.26 -64.50
CA PHE A 208 -19.34 9.88 -64.04
C PHE A 208 -18.09 9.44 -63.25
N LEU A 209 -16.91 9.77 -63.75
CA LEU A 209 -15.65 9.42 -63.11
C LEU A 209 -15.46 10.15 -61.78
N MET A 210 -15.73 11.46 -61.73
CA MET A 210 -15.65 12.25 -60.49
C MET A 210 -16.66 11.77 -59.45
N GLY A 211 -17.89 11.42 -59.88
CA GLY A 211 -18.90 10.82 -59.00
C GLY A 211 -18.42 9.48 -58.41
N THR A 212 -17.82 8.62 -59.24
CA THR A 212 -17.31 7.31 -58.81
C THR A 212 -16.16 7.46 -57.81
N VAL A 213 -15.19 8.33 -58.07
CA VAL A 213 -14.07 8.61 -57.16
C VAL A 213 -14.60 9.15 -55.82
N PHE A 214 -15.55 10.09 -55.86
CA PHE A 214 -16.13 10.65 -54.65
C PHE A 214 -16.90 9.60 -53.83
N THR A 215 -17.64 8.71 -54.48
CA THR A 215 -18.32 7.58 -53.83
C THR A 215 -17.35 6.61 -53.17
N ILE A 216 -16.22 6.29 -53.83
CA ILE A 216 -15.18 5.42 -53.25
C ILE A 216 -14.56 6.07 -52.01
N ILE A 217 -14.17 7.34 -52.09
CA ILE A 217 -13.60 8.07 -50.95
C ILE A 217 -14.60 8.13 -49.78
N TYR A 218 -15.87 8.41 -50.07
CA TYR A 218 -16.90 8.47 -49.04
C TYR A 218 -17.15 7.11 -48.37
N SER A 219 -17.17 6.04 -49.17
CA SER A 219 -17.32 4.66 -48.68
C SER A 219 -16.16 4.27 -47.76
N LEU A 220 -14.93 4.62 -48.11
CA LEU A 220 -13.74 4.38 -47.29
C LEU A 220 -13.81 5.14 -45.96
N LEU A 221 -14.17 6.42 -45.98
CA LEU A 221 -14.34 7.21 -44.76
C LEU A 221 -15.44 6.64 -43.83
N LEU A 222 -16.52 6.11 -44.41
CA LEU A 222 -17.57 5.44 -43.63
C LEU A 222 -17.12 4.08 -43.07
N TRP A 223 -16.39 3.29 -43.85
CA TRP A 223 -15.83 2.02 -43.41
C TRP A 223 -14.86 2.20 -42.25
N VAL A 224 -13.99 3.19 -42.38
CA VAL A 224 -13.08 3.64 -41.33
C VAL A 224 -13.83 4.05 -40.08
N SER A 225 -14.85 4.91 -40.22
CA SER A 225 -15.69 5.34 -39.10
C SER A 225 -16.32 4.17 -38.37
N LYS A 226 -16.66 3.11 -39.10
CA LYS A 226 -17.24 1.87 -38.56
C LYS A 226 -16.20 0.99 -37.86
N ILE A 227 -14.94 0.95 -38.33
CA ILE A 227 -13.84 0.24 -37.66
C ILE A 227 -13.44 0.93 -36.36
N ILE A 228 -13.44 2.27 -36.34
CA ILE A 228 -13.05 3.07 -35.17
C ILE A 228 -14.18 3.13 -34.11
N ASP A 229 -15.39 2.65 -34.46
CA ASP A 229 -16.61 2.77 -33.66
C ASP A 229 -16.93 4.22 -33.19
N LYS A 230 -16.32 5.21 -33.86
CA LYS A 230 -16.58 6.64 -33.67
C LYS A 230 -17.37 7.12 -34.89
N PRO A 231 -18.70 7.31 -34.78
CA PRO A 231 -19.53 7.67 -35.93
C PRO A 231 -19.21 9.10 -36.39
N ILE A 232 -18.64 9.23 -37.60
CA ILE A 232 -18.41 10.52 -38.28
C ILE A 232 -19.76 11.18 -38.62
N THR A 233 -20.81 10.38 -38.79
CA THR A 233 -22.17 10.88 -38.96
C THR A 233 -22.77 11.26 -37.61
N ARG A 234 -23.09 12.54 -37.44
CA ARG A 234 -23.82 13.04 -36.26
C ARG A 234 -25.08 12.19 -36.04
N GLN A 235 -25.28 11.66 -34.84
CA GLN A 235 -26.47 10.90 -34.48
C GLN A 235 -27.64 11.88 -34.29
N VAL A 236 -28.30 12.27 -35.40
CA VAL A 236 -29.39 13.28 -35.38
C VAL A 236 -30.74 12.69 -34.94
N CYS A 237 -30.78 11.42 -34.51
CA CYS A 237 -32.02 10.73 -34.16
C CYS A 237 -32.03 10.25 -32.71
N LYS A 238 -32.99 10.76 -31.92
CA LYS A 238 -33.36 10.25 -30.58
C LYS A 238 -34.38 9.10 -30.69
N CYS A 239 -34.16 8.13 -31.56
CA CYS A 239 -35.11 7.03 -31.73
C CYS A 239 -34.84 5.96 -30.67
N LYS A 240 -35.83 5.74 -29.78
CA LYS A 240 -35.76 4.84 -28.60
C LYS A 240 -35.94 3.35 -28.93
N THR A 241 -36.05 2.98 -30.20
CA THR A 241 -36.33 1.61 -30.65
C THR A 241 -35.39 1.18 -31.78
N ASN A 242 -34.88 -0.05 -31.68
CA ASN A 242 -33.78 -0.66 -32.44
C ASN A 242 -33.98 -0.82 -33.97
N SER A 243 -34.96 -0.16 -34.60
CA SER A 243 -35.14 -0.23 -36.05
C SER A 243 -35.73 1.05 -36.63
N CYS A 244 -34.89 2.06 -36.86
CA CYS A 244 -35.31 3.25 -37.59
C CYS A 244 -35.15 3.01 -39.11
N LYS A 245 -36.22 2.56 -39.77
CA LYS A 245 -36.23 2.16 -41.21
C LYS A 245 -36.65 3.26 -42.20
N SER A 246 -36.78 4.54 -41.79
CA SER A 246 -37.20 5.58 -42.73
C SER A 246 -36.03 6.06 -43.61
N LEU A 247 -36.25 6.07 -44.93
CA LEU A 247 -35.27 6.57 -45.92
C LEU A 247 -34.86 8.04 -45.65
N TRP A 248 -35.78 8.83 -45.10
CA TRP A 248 -35.53 10.23 -44.73
C TRP A 248 -34.48 10.39 -43.62
N HIS A 249 -34.39 9.45 -42.68
CA HIS A 249 -33.36 9.49 -41.64
C HIS A 249 -31.99 9.08 -42.19
N ALA A 250 -31.93 8.13 -43.12
CA ALA A 250 -30.69 7.79 -43.82
C ALA A 250 -30.18 8.97 -44.66
N VAL A 251 -31.07 9.64 -45.41
CA VAL A 251 -30.73 10.83 -46.20
C VAL A 251 -30.28 12.00 -45.30
N LYS A 252 -30.94 12.22 -44.15
CA LYS A 252 -30.54 13.27 -43.20
C LYS A 252 -29.20 12.98 -42.52
N ARG A 253 -28.88 11.70 -42.28
CA ARG A 253 -27.60 11.22 -41.72
C ARG A 253 -26.44 11.45 -42.70
N HIS A 254 -26.67 11.26 -44.00
CA HIS A 254 -25.67 11.41 -45.06
C HIS A 254 -25.94 12.65 -45.94
N LYS A 255 -26.51 13.73 -45.37
CA LYS A 255 -26.96 14.93 -46.09
C LYS A 255 -25.89 15.51 -47.02
N PHE A 256 -24.64 15.56 -46.56
CA PHE A 256 -23.52 16.07 -47.35
C PHE A 256 -23.24 15.24 -48.61
N TYR A 257 -23.23 13.91 -48.48
CA TYR A 257 -23.04 12.99 -49.60
C TYR A 257 -24.18 13.08 -50.62
N CYS A 258 -25.43 13.15 -50.12
CA CYS A 258 -26.60 13.27 -50.97
C CYS A 258 -26.61 14.58 -51.77
N ILE A 259 -26.17 15.69 -51.17
CA ILE A 259 -26.02 16.98 -51.88
C ILE A 259 -24.99 16.86 -53.01
N ILE A 260 -23.85 16.21 -52.77
CA ILE A 260 -22.79 16.09 -53.78
C ILE A 260 -23.18 15.15 -54.92
N ILE A 261 -23.86 14.03 -54.65
CA ILE A 261 -24.42 13.21 -55.74
C ILE A 261 -25.44 14.01 -56.54
N LEU A 262 -26.30 14.79 -55.88
CA LEU A 262 -27.31 15.58 -56.58
C LEU A 262 -26.68 16.63 -57.50
N THR A 263 -25.61 17.30 -57.08
CA THR A 263 -24.88 18.24 -57.95
C THR A 263 -24.19 17.53 -59.11
N MET A 264 -23.59 16.35 -58.88
CA MET A 264 -22.98 15.56 -59.96
C MET A 264 -24.02 15.05 -60.97
N SER A 265 -25.20 14.60 -60.50
CA SER A 265 -26.31 14.20 -61.37
C SER A 265 -26.85 15.35 -62.22
N LEU A 266 -26.87 16.58 -61.69
CA LEU A 266 -27.25 17.77 -62.47
C LEU A 266 -26.22 18.11 -63.55
N LEU A 267 -24.92 17.94 -63.27
CA LEU A 267 -23.86 18.09 -64.27
C LEU A 267 -23.91 17.01 -65.36
N PHE A 268 -24.31 15.79 -64.99
CA PHE A 268 -24.54 14.71 -65.95
C PHE A 268 -25.73 15.04 -66.88
N LEU A 269 -26.82 15.54 -66.31
CA LEU A 269 -28.00 16.00 -67.07
C LEU A 269 -27.67 17.15 -68.03
N SER A 270 -26.85 18.12 -67.62
CA SER A 270 -26.43 19.20 -68.52
C SER A 270 -25.56 18.71 -69.67
N GLY A 271 -24.70 17.71 -69.42
CA GLY A 271 -23.92 17.03 -70.48
C GLY A 271 -24.82 16.31 -71.50
N LEU A 272 -25.89 15.64 -71.05
CA LEU A 272 -26.87 15.00 -71.93
C LEU A 272 -27.62 16.02 -72.79
N VAL A 273 -28.07 17.12 -72.19
CA VAL A 273 -28.75 18.21 -72.90
C VAL A 273 -27.85 18.80 -73.98
N MET A 274 -26.56 19.02 -73.68
CA MET A 274 -25.60 19.52 -74.67
C MET A 274 -25.41 18.57 -75.86
N ILE A 275 -25.41 17.26 -75.64
CA ILE A 275 -25.32 16.26 -76.72
C ILE A 275 -26.58 16.26 -77.59
N ILE A 276 -27.76 16.42 -76.98
CA ILE A 276 -29.05 16.42 -77.70
C ILE A 276 -29.23 17.70 -78.53
N TYR A 277 -28.86 18.86 -77.98
CA TYR A 277 -29.05 20.15 -78.64
C TYR A 277 -27.92 20.55 -79.61
N PHE A 278 -26.68 20.07 -79.40
CA PHE A 278 -25.54 20.34 -80.28
C PHE A 278 -24.84 19.05 -80.74
N PRO A 279 -25.45 18.26 -81.64
CA PRO A 279 -24.92 16.95 -82.04
C PRO A 279 -23.72 17.01 -83.02
N LYS A 280 -23.30 18.20 -83.48
CA LYS A 280 -22.30 18.38 -84.58
C LYS A 280 -21.15 19.37 -84.27
N ILE A 281 -20.76 19.52 -83.01
CA ILE A 281 -19.46 20.12 -82.65
C ILE A 281 -18.68 19.10 -81.81
#